data_AF-A0A0Q6XIJ2-F1
#
_entry.id   AF-A0A0Q6XIJ2-F1
#
_cell.length_a   1.000
_cell.length_b   1.000
_cell.length_c   1.000
_cell.angle_alpha   90.00
_cell.angle_beta   90.00
_cell.angle_gamma   90.00
#
_symmetry.space_group_name_H-M   'P 1'
#
loop_
_entity.id
_entity.type
_entity.pdbx_description
1 polymer ?
#
loop_
_entity_poly.entity_id
_entity_poly.type
_entity_poly.pdbx_seq_one_letter_code
_entity_poly.pdbx_strand_id
1 'polypeptide(L)' 'MNSVTSSQDNAALCAELLTAVDALSRRRADLLDDAKVEQFVRQGWLSWQGGALRVTPTGARVCDAVLLAYA' A
#
# COMPACT_ATOMS: atom_id res chain seq x y z
N MET A 1 16.32 -20.21 -8.83
CA MET A 1 16.20 -18.91 -8.15
C MET A 1 15.84 -17.90 -9.23
N ASN A 2 14.73 -17.17 -9.25
CA ASN A 2 13.83 -16.67 -8.21
C ASN A 2 12.56 -16.10 -8.90
N SER A 3 11.59 -16.94 -9.26
CA SER A 3 10.37 -16.49 -9.96
C SER A 3 9.12 -16.42 -9.06
N VAL A 4 9.27 -16.33 -7.73
CA VAL A 4 8.13 -16.45 -6.79
C VAL A 4 7.98 -15.27 -5.80
N THR A 5 8.94 -14.35 -5.71
CA THR A 5 8.86 -13.29 -4.69
C THR A 5 7.84 -12.19 -5.01
N SER A 6 7.46 -11.98 -6.27
CA SER A 6 6.51 -10.90 -6.63
C SER A 6 5.10 -11.08 -6.05
N SER A 7 4.61 -12.29 -5.76
CA SER A 7 3.27 -12.47 -5.19
C SER A 7 3.26 -12.35 -3.66
N GLN A 8 4.25 -12.97 -3.01
CA GLN A 8 4.31 -13.02 -1.55
C GLN A 8 4.78 -11.69 -0.92
N ASP A 9 5.71 -10.98 -1.56
CA ASP A 9 6.09 -9.63 -1.13
C ASP A 9 4.94 -8.64 -1.33
N ASN A 10 4.17 -8.77 -2.42
CA ASN A 10 2.99 -7.93 -2.66
C ASN A 10 1.91 -8.14 -1.61
N ALA A 11 1.72 -9.37 -1.11
CA ALA A 11 0.73 -9.63 -0.07
C ALA A 11 1.04 -8.93 1.25
N ALA A 12 2.30 -9.01 1.70
CA ALA A 12 2.77 -8.29 2.88
C ALA A 12 2.64 -6.78 2.70
N LEU A 13 3.09 -6.25 1.54
CA LEU A 13 2.97 -4.83 1.22
C LEU A 13 1.51 -4.36 1.13
N CYS A 14 0.58 -5.19 0.67
CA CYS A 14 -0.86 -4.87 0.66
C CYS A 14 -1.45 -4.79 2.07
N ALA A 15 -1.10 -5.73 2.95
CA ALA A 15 -1.54 -5.69 4.34
C ALA A 15 -1.01 -4.44 5.06
N GLU A 16 0.25 -4.07 4.79
CA GLU A 16 0.85 -2.83 5.29
C GLU A 16 0.20 -1.58 4.68
N LEU A 17 -0.13 -1.59 3.38
CA LEU A 17 -0.84 -0.50 2.72
C LEU A 17 -2.23 -0.30 3.34
N LEU A 18 -2.99 -1.37 3.59
CA LEU A 18 -4.31 -1.30 4.23
C LEU A 18 -4.22 -0.71 5.64
N THR A 19 -3.21 -1.12 6.40
CA THR A 19 -2.92 -0.54 7.73
C THR A 19 -2.57 0.94 7.62
N ALA A 20 -1.80 1.32 6.60
CA ALA A 20 -1.46 2.72 6.33
C ALA A 20 -2.68 3.55 5.96
N VAL A 21 -3.58 3.00 5.14
CA VAL A 21 -4.83 3.66 4.74
C VAL A 21 -5.78 3.82 5.91
N ASP A 22 -5.93 2.82 6.78
CA ASP A 22 -6.72 2.95 8.00
C ASP A 22 -6.16 4.05 8.91
N ALA A 23 -4.83 4.08 9.11
CA ALA A 23 -4.17 5.14 9.89
C ALA A 23 -4.40 6.54 9.28
N LEU A 24 -4.26 6.70 7.95
CA LEU A 24 -4.55 7.94 7.25
C LEU A 24 -6.02 8.35 7.38
N SER A 25 -6.95 7.40 7.28
CA SER A 25 -8.39 7.66 7.43
C SER A 25 -8.74 8.20 8.82
N ARG A 26 -8.01 7.74 9.85
CA ARG A 26 -8.14 8.20 11.24
C ARG A 26 -7.36 9.49 11.53
N ARG A 27 -6.78 10.14 10.50
CA ARG A 27 -5.84 11.27 10.63
C ARG A 27 -4.64 10.97 11.53
N ARG A 28 -4.23 9.70 11.62
CA ARG A 28 -3.07 9.24 12.37
C ARG A 28 -1.91 8.92 11.44
N ALA A 29 -1.57 9.87 10.57
CA ALA A 29 -0.38 9.75 9.74
C ALA A 29 0.90 9.61 10.60
N ASP A 30 0.86 10.11 11.84
CA ASP A 30 1.95 10.03 12.82
C ASP A 30 2.31 8.59 13.25
N LEU A 31 1.42 7.63 12.97
CA LEU A 31 1.69 6.20 13.20
C LEU A 31 2.43 5.54 12.04
N LEU A 32 2.56 6.23 10.92
CA LEU A 32 3.20 5.71 9.74
C LEU A 32 4.65 6.11 9.73
N ASP A 33 5.48 5.12 9.44
CA ASP A 33 6.89 5.34 9.18
C ASP A 33 7.00 6.10 7.85
N ASP A 34 7.64 7.27 7.87
CA ASP A 34 7.82 8.11 6.69
C ASP A 34 8.49 7.34 5.55
N ALA A 35 9.41 6.41 5.87
CA ALA A 35 10.07 5.57 4.87
C ALA A 35 9.07 4.65 4.15
N LYS A 36 8.04 4.15 4.85
CA LYS A 36 6.99 3.31 4.24
C LYS A 36 6.07 4.14 3.37
N VAL A 37 5.67 5.32 3.83
CA VAL A 37 4.86 6.25 3.05
C VAL A 37 5.59 6.61 1.74
N GLU A 38 6.87 6.97 1.84
CA GLU A 38 7.70 7.29 0.68
C GLU A 38 7.83 6.09 -0.26
N GLN A 39 8.01 4.88 0.27
CA GLN A 39 8.03 3.65 -0.53
C GLN A 39 6.71 3.44 -1.29
N PHE A 40 5.56 3.57 -0.64
CA PHE A 40 4.26 3.41 -1.31
C PHE A 40 3.99 4.49 -2.35
N VAL A 41 4.44 5.72 -2.10
CA VAL A 41 4.38 6.82 -3.08
C VAL A 41 5.28 6.52 -4.28
N ARG A 42 6.51 6.04 -4.04
CA ARG A 42 7.48 5.68 -5.07
C ARG A 42 7.03 4.49 -5.92
N GLN A 43 6.32 3.53 -5.34
CA GLN A 43 5.69 2.42 -6.04
C GLN A 43 4.41 2.83 -6.80
N GLY A 44 3.93 4.07 -6.61
CA GLY A 44 2.73 4.58 -7.25
C GLY A 44 1.42 4.05 -6.67
N TRP A 45 1.46 3.50 -5.45
CA TRP A 45 0.29 2.94 -4.76
C TRP A 45 -0.43 4.00 -3.93
N LEU A 46 0.31 4.97 -3.41
CA LEU A 46 -0.20 6.17 -2.77
C LEU A 46 0.17 7.40 -3.59
N SER A 47 -0.68 8.43 -3.51
CA SER A 47 -0.42 9.72 -4.14
C SER A 47 -0.91 10.85 -3.24
N TRP A 48 -0.12 11.93 -3.21
CA TRP A 48 -0.51 13.18 -2.58
C TRP A 48 -1.54 13.90 -3.44
N GLN A 49 -2.75 14.05 -2.92
CA GLN A 49 -3.89 14.68 -3.59
C GLN A 49 -4.40 15.82 -2.70
N GLY A 50 -4.07 17.07 -3.05
CA GLY A 50 -4.56 18.25 -2.34
C GLY A 50 -4.19 18.30 -0.85
N GLY A 51 -3.00 17.82 -0.48
CA GLY A 51 -2.51 17.79 0.91
C GLY A 51 -2.93 16.57 1.72
N ALA A 52 -3.70 15.64 1.14
CA ALA A 52 -4.02 14.36 1.76
C ALA A 52 -3.41 13.20 0.96
N LEU A 53 -2.94 12.18 1.65
CA LEU A 53 -2.44 10.96 1.03
C LEU A 53 -3.64 10.07 0.68
N ARG A 54 -3.76 9.67 -0.59
CA ARG A 54 -4.84 8.82 -1.09
C ARG A 54 -4.28 7.60 -1.83
N VAL A 55 -5.01 6.48 -1.75
CA VAL A 55 -4.75 5.30 -2.58
C VAL A 55 -5.01 5.62 -4.04
N THR A 56 -4.08 5.20 -4.89
CA THR A 56 -4.22 5.26 -6.34
C THR A 56 -5.00 4.04 -6.86
N PRO A 57 -5.54 4.11 -8.08
CA PRO A 57 -6.13 2.95 -8.74
C PRO A 57 -5.15 1.76 -8.84
N THR A 58 -3.84 2.04 -8.95
CA THR A 58 -2.80 1.00 -8.98
C THR A 58 -2.71 0.28 -7.64
N GLY A 59 -2.62 1.02 -6.53
CA GLY A 59 -2.57 0.41 -5.19
C GLY A 59 -3.81 -0.44 -4.89
N ALA A 60 -4.99 0.06 -5.28
CA ALA A 60 -6.24 -0.68 -5.12
C ALA A 60 -6.24 -2.01 -5.91
N ARG A 61 -5.78 -2.00 -7.17
CA ARG A 61 -5.68 -3.22 -8.00
C ARG A 61 -4.68 -4.22 -7.44
N VAL A 62 -3.58 -3.77 -6.84
CA VAL A 62 -2.59 -4.67 -6.24
C VAL A 62 -3.18 -5.35 -5.00
N CYS A 63 -3.88 -4.61 -4.13
CA CYS A 63 -4.62 -5.22 -3.01
C CYS A 63 -5.70 -6.20 -3.48
N ASP A 64 -6.46 -5.83 -4.51
CA ASP A 64 -7.51 -6.69 -5.07
C ASP A 64 -6.92 -7.99 -5.65
N ALA A 65 -5.84 -7.89 -6.43
CA ALA A 65 -5.14 -9.04 -7.00
C ALA A 65 -4.57 -9.98 -5.93
N VAL A 66 -4.05 -9.43 -4.83
CA VAL A 66 -3.59 -10.23 -3.68
C VAL A 66 -4.76 -10.90 -2.98
N LEU A 67 -5.85 -10.18 -2.70
CA LEU A 67 -7.04 -10.75 -2.04
C LEU A 67 -7.64 -11.88 -2.88
N LEU A 68 -7.69 -11.72 -4.20
CA LEU A 68 -8.13 -12.76 -5.15
C LEU A 68 -7.17 -13.95 -5.23
N ALA A 69 -5.87 -13.75 -5.02
CA ALA A 69 -4.87 -14.83 -5.06
C ALA A 69 -4.82 -15.67 -3.77
N TYR A 70 -5.36 -15.14 -2.66
CA TYR A 70 -5.41 -15.79 -1.35
C TYR A 70 -6.84 -16.23 -0.95
N ALA A 71 -7.82 -16.08 -1.85
CA ALA A 71 -9.19 -16.57 -1.72
C ALA A 71 -9.35 -17.98 -2.31
#